data_AF-A0AAD7WNA5-F1
#
_entry.id   AF-A0AAD7WNA5-F1
#
_cell.length_a   1.000
_cell.length_b   1.000
_cell.length_c   1.000
_cell.angle_alpha   90.00
_cell.angle_beta   90.00
_cell.angle_gamma   90.00
#
_symmetry.space_group_name_H-M   'P 1'
#
loop_
_entity.id
_entity.type
_entity.pdbx_description
1 polymer ?
#
loop_
_entity_poly.entity_id
_entity_poly.type
_entity_poly.pdbx_seq_one_letter_code
_entity_poly.pdbx_strand_id
1 'polypeptide(L)'
;MALKAKKVYEEESAVVRNLYFVQDLDEDKKVEVFSHEWTSCPASLFEPDLSLDQGYAMHKGNKADYLAAIKTSLGSSWREVDRLPPSDKPVIMVVDAMAFIQLHQHLGSSTFHELQVKYLKQLLSSIPDNCDCIHFVGDRYDVSPAESLKGEEREKRMKTCPSKMKEYKPHDTLAIPEWKGFVHNPLNKANLLNYMGEAWAAQYKSLPAGCTLILGGIFRDPGRTVLLSADCQVELPELSCEKHEEADTRMFAHIAYSVQHLHHKRAVVVATDTDVTMMCIYYITHMDGLQELWVKKMDIYLPAHAIADALAVKYDVEAADLSSMLLSTYILTGCDTVSYLYRRGKKCAYKTAVDHLEDLLPLCRYGDPGESLDVKEDVVTAARQYMVSLYERSDFSGNLDALRAHLFGNIKGDMRYLPPTEDAFQLHLRRALHQLAVCKRAHVSTNLPCCH
;
A
#
# COMPACT_ATOMS: atom_id res chain seq x y z
N MET A 1 -5.31 29.29 -10.04
CA MET A 1 -4.94 27.88 -10.28
C MET A 1 -5.31 27.42 -11.69
N ALA A 2 -6.57 27.55 -12.14
CA ALA A 2 -6.99 27.18 -13.50
C ALA A 2 -6.16 27.82 -14.65
N LEU A 3 -5.79 29.11 -14.53
CA LEU A 3 -4.97 29.83 -15.52
C LEU A 3 -3.51 29.31 -15.65
N LYS A 4 -2.96 28.64 -14.63
CA LYS A 4 -1.57 28.15 -14.64
C LYS A 4 -1.48 26.68 -15.07
N ALA A 5 -2.45 25.83 -14.70
CA ALA A 5 -2.59 24.51 -15.31
C ALA A 5 -2.83 24.63 -16.82
N LYS A 6 -3.63 25.63 -17.23
CA LYS A 6 -3.80 26.00 -18.64
C LYS A 6 -2.46 26.30 -19.33
N LYS A 7 -1.52 26.95 -18.64
CA LYS A 7 -0.19 27.26 -19.19
C LYS A 7 0.66 26.01 -19.44
N VAL A 8 0.67 25.05 -18.51
CA VAL A 8 1.37 23.76 -18.70
C VAL A 8 0.75 22.98 -19.86
N TYR A 9 -0.59 22.94 -19.94
CA TYR A 9 -1.28 22.31 -21.07
C TYR A 9 -1.07 23.06 -22.40
N GLU A 10 -0.91 24.38 -22.38
CA GLU A 10 -0.58 25.20 -23.55
C GLU A 10 0.87 24.95 -24.02
N GLU A 11 1.81 24.79 -23.09
CA GLU A 11 3.21 24.41 -23.34
C GLU A 11 3.28 22.98 -23.91
N GLU A 12 2.59 22.01 -23.32
CA GLU A 12 2.43 20.65 -23.85
C GLU A 12 1.80 20.65 -25.25
N SER A 13 0.76 21.46 -25.47
CA SER A 13 0.12 21.59 -26.78
C SER A 13 1.06 22.21 -27.83
N ALA A 14 1.95 23.12 -27.42
CA ALA A 14 2.97 23.68 -28.31
C ALA A 14 4.02 22.62 -28.69
N VAL A 15 4.46 21.80 -27.74
CA VAL A 15 5.34 20.65 -27.98
C VAL A 15 4.70 19.69 -28.98
N VAL A 16 3.44 19.28 -28.76
CA VAL A 16 2.71 18.37 -29.65
C VAL A 16 2.68 18.89 -31.09
N ARG A 17 2.41 20.18 -31.28
CA ARG A 17 2.44 20.81 -32.62
C ARG A 17 3.81 20.72 -33.27
N ASN A 18 4.88 20.92 -32.50
CA ASN A 18 6.24 20.80 -33.02
C ASN A 18 6.58 19.34 -33.37
N LEU A 19 6.11 18.38 -32.58
CA LEU A 19 6.31 16.95 -32.82
C LEU A 19 5.60 16.44 -34.07
N TYR A 20 4.52 17.08 -34.53
CA TYR A 20 3.91 16.72 -35.82
C TYR A 20 4.85 16.92 -37.01
N PHE A 21 5.79 17.88 -36.94
CA PHE A 21 6.81 18.07 -37.99
C PHE A 21 7.92 17.00 -37.97
N VAL A 22 7.92 16.14 -36.94
CA VAL A 22 8.89 15.04 -36.78
C VAL A 22 8.37 13.76 -37.45
N GLN A 23 7.09 13.72 -37.84
CA GLN A 23 6.48 12.53 -38.48
C GLN A 23 7.12 12.16 -39.83
N ASP A 24 7.76 13.13 -40.50
CA ASP A 24 8.44 12.92 -41.78
C ASP A 24 9.91 12.50 -41.65
N LEU A 25 10.43 12.38 -40.42
CA LEU A 25 11.79 11.87 -40.20
C LEU A 25 11.89 10.36 -40.49
N ASP A 26 13.11 9.89 -40.71
CA ASP A 26 13.39 8.45 -40.65
C ASP A 26 13.13 7.90 -39.24
N GLU A 27 12.86 6.59 -39.15
CA GLU A 27 12.44 5.96 -37.90
C GLU A 27 13.49 6.11 -36.79
N ASP A 28 14.78 5.99 -37.08
CA ASP A 28 15.83 6.13 -36.06
C ASP A 28 15.83 7.52 -35.43
N LYS A 29 15.72 8.58 -36.26
CA LYS A 29 15.59 9.96 -35.76
C LYS A 29 14.27 10.21 -35.03
N LYS A 30 13.18 9.54 -35.43
CA LYS A 30 11.94 9.60 -34.65
C LYS A 30 12.17 9.01 -33.27
N VAL A 31 12.73 7.81 -33.18
CA VAL A 31 13.00 7.17 -31.88
C VAL A 31 13.88 8.08 -31.00
N GLU A 32 14.92 8.71 -31.56
CA GLU A 32 15.76 9.68 -30.84
C GLU A 32 14.96 10.88 -30.31
N VAL A 33 14.08 11.47 -31.11
CA VAL A 33 13.23 12.58 -30.63
C VAL A 33 12.27 12.12 -29.53
N PHE A 34 11.75 10.90 -29.65
CA PHE A 34 10.78 10.30 -28.73
C PHE A 34 11.40 9.68 -27.47
N SER A 35 12.73 9.54 -27.41
CA SER A 35 13.44 9.13 -26.19
C SER A 35 13.59 10.24 -25.15
N HIS A 36 13.26 11.48 -25.51
CA HIS A 36 13.31 12.61 -24.59
C HIS A 36 11.94 12.92 -23.98
N GLU A 37 11.97 13.32 -22.71
CA GLU A 37 10.81 13.96 -22.08
C GLU A 37 10.73 15.42 -22.53
N TRP A 38 9.53 15.86 -22.94
CA TRP A 38 9.31 17.22 -23.45
C TRP A 38 8.71 18.16 -22.40
N THR A 39 8.51 17.65 -21.19
CA THR A 39 8.04 18.35 -20.00
C THR A 39 9.00 18.09 -18.85
N SER A 40 8.93 18.91 -17.79
CA SER A 40 9.82 18.76 -16.63
C SER A 40 9.66 17.42 -15.90
N CYS A 41 8.50 16.79 -16.02
CA CYS A 41 8.21 15.45 -15.52
C CYS A 41 7.51 14.62 -16.61
N PRO A 42 7.65 13.28 -16.63
CA PRO A 42 6.97 12.41 -17.60
C PRO A 42 5.44 12.54 -17.50
N ALA A 43 4.80 13.04 -18.56
CA ALA A 43 3.36 13.34 -18.54
C ALA A 43 2.47 12.08 -18.39
N SER A 44 2.99 10.91 -18.76
CA SER A 44 2.33 9.61 -18.57
C SER A 44 2.30 9.14 -17.11
N LEU A 45 3.17 9.70 -16.26
CA LEU A 45 3.33 9.34 -14.84
C LEU A 45 3.03 10.51 -13.89
N PHE A 46 3.03 11.75 -14.35
CA PHE A 46 2.80 12.91 -13.49
C PHE A 46 1.73 13.84 -14.06
N GLU A 47 1.03 14.52 -13.16
CA GLU A 47 0.10 15.60 -13.49
C GLU A 47 0.52 16.91 -12.81
N PRO A 48 0.22 18.07 -13.41
CA PRO A 48 0.51 19.36 -12.79
C PRO A 48 -0.26 19.53 -11.47
N ASP A 49 0.47 19.80 -10.37
CA ASP A 49 -0.09 20.12 -9.06
C ASP A 49 0.62 21.34 -8.46
N LEU A 50 -0.06 22.49 -8.54
CA LEU A 50 0.47 23.78 -8.10
C LEU A 50 0.47 23.94 -6.57
N SER A 51 -0.05 22.97 -5.82
CA SER A 51 0.08 22.96 -4.35
C SER A 51 1.45 22.43 -3.89
N LEU A 52 2.17 21.75 -4.77
CA LEU A 52 3.52 21.23 -4.52
C LEU A 52 4.56 22.21 -5.04
N ASP A 53 5.70 22.30 -4.36
CA ASP A 53 6.74 23.28 -4.69
C ASP A 53 7.40 22.94 -6.04
N GLN A 54 7.49 21.64 -6.36
CA GLN A 54 7.93 21.12 -7.65
C GLN A 54 6.90 21.27 -8.78
N GLY A 55 5.64 21.63 -8.49
CA GLY A 55 4.59 21.87 -9.49
C GLY A 55 3.98 20.63 -10.15
N TYR A 56 4.42 19.42 -9.81
CA TYR A 56 3.92 18.15 -10.32
C TYR A 56 3.66 17.14 -9.20
N ALA A 57 2.63 16.32 -9.37
CA ALA A 57 2.31 15.18 -8.51
C ALA A 57 2.25 13.89 -9.34
N MET A 58 2.55 12.76 -8.71
CA MET A 58 2.26 11.45 -9.30
C MET A 58 0.77 11.33 -9.62
N HIS A 59 0.44 10.75 -10.77
CA HIS A 59 -0.95 10.42 -11.09
C HIS A 59 -1.55 9.53 -10.00
N LYS A 60 -2.78 9.85 -9.63
CA LYS A 60 -3.58 9.04 -8.71
C LYS A 60 -4.67 8.27 -9.48
N GLY A 61 -5.01 7.10 -8.96
CA GLY A 61 -6.11 6.30 -9.48
C GLY A 61 -6.86 5.59 -8.36
N ASN A 62 -7.84 4.78 -8.75
CA ASN A 62 -8.63 4.01 -7.80
C ASN A 62 -8.01 2.62 -7.59
N LYS A 63 -7.21 2.44 -6.54
CA LYS A 63 -6.59 1.14 -6.23
C LYS A 63 -7.59 0.00 -6.07
N ALA A 64 -8.78 0.30 -5.52
CA ALA A 64 -9.82 -0.69 -5.29
C ALA A 64 -10.34 -1.33 -6.58
N ASP A 65 -10.13 -0.71 -7.75
CA ASP A 65 -10.52 -1.27 -9.04
C ASP A 65 -9.75 -2.55 -9.39
N TYR A 66 -8.53 -2.74 -8.86
CA TYR A 66 -7.77 -3.98 -9.08
C TYR A 66 -8.45 -5.15 -8.36
N LEU A 67 -8.77 -4.95 -7.08
CA LEU A 67 -9.53 -5.92 -6.31
C LEU A 67 -10.91 -6.15 -6.94
N ALA A 68 -11.61 -5.11 -7.39
CA ALA A 68 -12.88 -5.27 -8.10
C ALA A 68 -12.75 -6.12 -9.38
N ALA A 69 -11.64 -6.01 -10.12
CA ALA A 69 -11.34 -6.85 -11.27
C ALA A 69 -11.17 -8.32 -10.87
N ILE A 70 -10.42 -8.60 -9.80
CA ILE A 70 -10.27 -9.94 -9.22
C ILE A 70 -11.65 -10.52 -8.85
N LYS A 71 -12.46 -9.75 -8.10
CA LYS A 71 -13.80 -10.17 -7.68
C LYS A 71 -14.70 -10.51 -8.86
N THR A 72 -14.66 -9.68 -9.90
CA THR A 72 -15.42 -9.88 -11.14
C THR A 72 -14.96 -11.14 -11.87
N SER A 73 -13.65 -11.36 -11.94
CA SER A 73 -13.07 -12.54 -12.59
C SER A 73 -13.49 -13.84 -11.91
N LEU A 74 -13.48 -13.88 -10.58
CA LEU A 74 -13.84 -15.07 -9.82
C LEU A 74 -15.35 -15.39 -9.88
N GLY A 75 -16.22 -14.38 -10.04
CA GLY A 75 -17.66 -14.61 -10.09
C GLY A 75 -18.16 -15.34 -8.83
N SER A 76 -18.86 -16.46 -8.99
CA SER A 76 -19.44 -17.23 -7.88
C SER A 76 -18.49 -18.23 -7.21
N SER A 77 -17.22 -18.33 -7.63
CA SER A 77 -16.26 -19.28 -7.03
C SER A 77 -15.78 -18.85 -5.64
N TRP A 78 -16.09 -17.62 -5.24
CA TRP A 78 -15.73 -17.04 -3.95
C TRP A 78 -16.85 -16.10 -3.49
N ARG A 79 -16.85 -15.70 -2.22
CA ARG A 79 -17.73 -14.65 -1.71
C ARG A 79 -17.16 -13.98 -0.48
N GLU A 80 -17.57 -12.73 -0.28
CA GLU A 80 -17.46 -12.07 1.01
C GLU A 80 -18.52 -12.63 1.97
N VAL A 81 -18.28 -12.49 3.27
CA VAL A 81 -19.20 -12.95 4.31
C VAL A 81 -19.39 -11.88 5.37
N ASP A 82 -20.62 -11.76 5.88
CA ASP A 82 -20.97 -10.76 6.91
C ASP A 82 -20.48 -11.14 8.31
N ARG A 83 -20.09 -12.41 8.48
CA ARG A 83 -19.59 -12.94 9.76
C ARG A 83 -18.42 -13.86 9.49
N LEU A 84 -17.40 -13.76 10.34
CA LEU A 84 -16.29 -14.68 10.32
C LEU A 84 -16.81 -16.11 10.58
N PRO A 85 -16.56 -17.08 9.68
CA PRO A 85 -17.00 -18.45 9.89
C PRO A 85 -16.33 -19.04 11.14
N PRO A 86 -17.02 -19.89 11.93
CA PRO A 86 -16.40 -20.61 13.03
C PRO A 86 -15.20 -21.43 12.55
N SER A 87 -14.14 -21.49 13.35
CA SER A 87 -12.94 -22.28 13.08
C SER A 87 -12.36 -22.76 14.41
N ASP A 88 -11.81 -23.97 14.42
CA ASP A 88 -11.08 -24.56 15.55
C ASP A 88 -9.61 -24.10 15.60
N LYS A 89 -9.16 -23.39 14.55
CA LYS A 89 -7.81 -22.85 14.45
C LYS A 89 -7.62 -21.69 15.44
N PRO A 90 -6.50 -21.65 16.19
CA PRO A 90 -6.17 -20.49 17.03
C PRO A 90 -6.08 -19.21 16.18
N VAL A 91 -6.80 -18.18 16.61
CA VAL A 91 -7.02 -16.94 15.84
C VAL A 91 -6.25 -15.78 16.45
N ILE A 92 -5.52 -15.07 15.60
CA ILE A 92 -4.95 -13.75 15.91
C ILE A 92 -5.78 -12.67 15.21
N MET A 93 -6.09 -11.58 15.92
CA MET A 93 -6.65 -10.37 15.32
C MET A 93 -5.59 -9.26 15.25
N VAL A 94 -5.28 -8.78 14.05
CA VAL A 94 -4.32 -7.67 13.84
C VAL A 94 -5.07 -6.45 13.33
N VAL A 95 -4.92 -5.31 14.00
CA VAL A 95 -5.72 -4.11 13.78
C VAL A 95 -4.83 -2.94 13.38
N ASP A 96 -5.14 -2.33 12.24
CA ASP A 96 -4.61 -1.01 11.89
C ASP A 96 -5.24 0.02 12.82
N ALA A 97 -4.39 0.61 13.67
CA ALA A 97 -4.79 1.56 14.69
C ALA A 97 -5.49 2.80 14.09
N MET A 98 -5.00 3.29 12.95
CA MET A 98 -5.57 4.47 12.32
C MET A 98 -6.86 4.15 11.57
N ALA A 99 -6.99 2.96 10.99
CA ALA A 99 -8.27 2.49 10.45
C ALA A 99 -9.32 2.37 11.57
N PHE A 100 -8.93 1.82 12.73
CA PHE A 100 -9.79 1.72 13.91
C PHE A 100 -10.24 3.10 14.42
N ILE A 101 -9.31 4.05 14.56
CA ILE A 101 -9.59 5.42 15.02
C ILE A 101 -10.49 6.18 14.03
N GLN A 102 -10.28 6.00 12.73
CA GLN A 102 -11.11 6.63 11.70
C GLN A 102 -12.55 6.09 11.70
N LEU A 103 -12.70 4.77 11.89
CA LEU A 103 -14.00 4.11 11.94
C LEU A 103 -14.83 4.57 13.15
N HIS A 104 -14.22 4.58 14.34
CA HIS A 104 -14.94 4.82 15.59
C HIS A 104 -15.02 6.30 15.97
N GLN A 105 -14.17 7.15 15.39
CA GLN A 105 -14.05 8.56 15.75
C GLN A 105 -13.95 8.75 17.27
N HIS A 106 -14.38 9.88 17.82
CA HIS A 106 -14.28 10.12 19.26
C HIS A 106 -15.34 9.41 20.12
N LEU A 107 -16.20 8.54 19.56
CA LEU A 107 -17.24 7.76 20.29
C LEU A 107 -18.09 8.59 21.28
N GLY A 108 -18.37 9.86 20.95
CA GLY A 108 -19.11 10.79 21.81
C GLY A 108 -18.42 11.08 23.16
N SER A 109 -17.12 10.80 23.29
CA SER A 109 -16.34 11.15 24.48
C SER A 109 -16.12 12.65 24.58
N SER A 110 -16.06 13.15 25.81
CA SER A 110 -15.77 14.56 26.11
C SER A 110 -14.28 14.78 26.35
N THR A 111 -13.58 13.79 26.88
CA THR A 111 -12.15 13.84 27.21
C THR A 111 -11.35 12.69 26.59
N PHE A 112 -10.03 12.83 26.53
CA PHE A 112 -9.16 11.74 26.07
C PHE A 112 -9.15 10.53 27.02
N HIS A 113 -9.35 10.72 28.33
CA HIS A 113 -9.52 9.61 29.27
C HIS A 113 -10.75 8.76 28.92
N GLU A 114 -11.90 9.41 28.73
CA GLU A 114 -13.12 8.70 28.30
C GLU A 114 -12.92 8.02 26.94
N LEU A 115 -12.20 8.65 26.02
CA LEU A 115 -11.90 8.09 24.71
C LEU A 115 -11.08 6.80 24.79
N GLN A 116 -9.96 6.80 25.51
CA GLN A 116 -9.09 5.61 25.57
C GLN A 116 -9.80 4.42 26.23
N VAL A 117 -10.63 4.66 27.25
CA VAL A 117 -11.44 3.62 27.90
C VAL A 117 -12.46 3.04 26.92
N LYS A 118 -13.20 3.90 26.21
CA LYS A 118 -14.18 3.44 25.21
C LYS A 118 -13.53 2.72 24.05
N TYR A 119 -12.36 3.16 23.58
CA TYR A 119 -11.60 2.47 22.54
C TYR A 119 -11.15 1.08 22.97
N LEU A 120 -10.61 0.91 24.18
CA LEU A 120 -10.23 -0.41 24.66
C LEU A 120 -11.44 -1.33 24.76
N LYS A 121 -12.55 -0.84 25.31
CA LYS A 121 -13.81 -1.59 25.38
C LYS A 121 -14.31 -2.00 24.00
N GLN A 122 -14.28 -1.07 23.04
CA GLN A 122 -14.71 -1.31 21.67
C GLN A 122 -13.82 -2.37 20.98
N LEU A 123 -12.50 -2.26 21.14
CA LEU A 123 -11.53 -3.22 20.62
C LEU A 123 -11.80 -4.62 21.18
N LEU A 124 -11.93 -4.75 22.51
CA LEU A 124 -12.19 -6.04 23.17
C LEU A 124 -13.56 -6.63 22.81
N SER A 125 -14.56 -5.79 22.54
CA SER A 125 -15.88 -6.26 22.10
C SER A 125 -15.90 -6.80 20.66
N SER A 126 -14.85 -6.53 19.89
CA SER A 126 -14.75 -6.91 18.47
C SER A 126 -13.92 -8.18 18.22
N ILE A 127 -13.43 -8.82 19.29
CA ILE A 127 -12.66 -10.05 19.27
C ILE A 127 -13.51 -11.18 18.66
N PRO A 128 -13.02 -11.89 17.62
CA PRO A 128 -13.69 -13.07 17.11
C PRO A 128 -13.70 -14.25 18.10
N ASP A 129 -14.62 -15.20 17.90
CA ASP A 129 -14.57 -16.46 18.65
C ASP A 129 -13.22 -17.17 18.45
N ASN A 130 -12.71 -17.80 19.52
CA ASN A 130 -11.39 -18.48 19.56
C ASN A 130 -10.18 -17.57 19.27
N CYS A 131 -10.33 -16.27 19.46
CA CYS A 131 -9.23 -15.31 19.40
C CYS A 131 -8.79 -14.94 20.82
N ASP A 132 -7.57 -15.28 21.19
CA ASP A 132 -6.95 -15.00 22.49
C ASP A 132 -5.92 -13.86 22.42
N CYS A 133 -5.57 -13.42 21.21
CA CYS A 133 -4.57 -12.40 20.98
C CYS A 133 -5.06 -11.28 20.04
N ILE A 134 -4.78 -10.03 20.40
CA ILE A 134 -4.99 -8.86 19.54
C ILE A 134 -3.67 -8.13 19.37
N HIS A 135 -3.29 -7.81 18.14
CA HIS A 135 -2.17 -6.92 17.84
C HIS A 135 -2.74 -5.59 17.34
N PHE A 136 -2.50 -4.50 18.07
CA PHE A 136 -2.90 -3.14 17.69
C PHE A 136 -1.68 -2.39 17.17
N VAL A 137 -1.70 -2.08 15.87
CA VAL A 137 -0.50 -1.69 15.10
C VAL A 137 -0.67 -0.29 14.52
N GLY A 138 0.27 0.62 14.83
CA GLY A 138 0.25 2.01 14.38
C GLY A 138 1.33 2.35 13.34
N ASP A 139 1.14 3.51 12.71
CA ASP A 139 2.17 4.15 11.88
C ASP A 139 3.21 4.88 12.74
N ARG A 140 4.40 5.05 12.17
CA ARG A 140 5.39 6.03 12.61
C ARG A 140 5.16 7.39 11.94
N TYR A 141 5.32 8.43 12.74
CA TYR A 141 5.16 9.84 12.32
C TYR A 141 6.41 10.69 12.57
N ASP A 142 7.51 10.06 12.97
CA ASP A 142 8.79 10.69 13.31
C ASP A 142 9.82 10.62 12.17
N VAL A 143 9.50 9.94 11.07
CA VAL A 143 10.32 9.90 9.84
C VAL A 143 10.20 11.23 9.10
N SER A 144 11.32 11.79 8.65
CA SER A 144 11.32 13.05 7.91
C SER A 144 10.60 12.88 6.57
N PRO A 145 9.87 13.90 6.07
CA PRO A 145 9.24 13.83 4.75
C PRO A 145 10.22 13.53 3.61
N ALA A 146 11.48 13.95 3.72
CA ALA A 146 12.51 13.70 2.70
C ALA A 146 12.97 12.23 2.65
N GLU A 147 12.87 11.49 3.74
CA GLU A 147 13.26 10.08 3.84
C GLU A 147 12.06 9.13 3.65
N SER A 148 10.84 9.66 3.73
CA SER A 148 9.59 8.92 3.58
C SER A 148 9.16 8.82 2.12
N LEU A 149 8.86 7.60 1.65
CA LEU A 149 8.25 7.40 0.33
C LEU A 149 6.84 8.02 0.20
N LYS A 150 6.18 8.31 1.33
CA LYS A 150 4.89 9.01 1.41
C LYS A 150 5.03 10.46 1.88
N GLY A 151 6.25 11.02 1.89
CA GLY A 151 6.52 12.41 2.28
C GLY A 151 5.65 13.42 1.54
N GLU A 152 5.61 13.33 0.20
CA GLU A 152 4.80 14.23 -0.65
C GLU A 152 3.30 14.16 -0.32
N GLU A 153 2.77 12.96 -0.09
CA GLU A 153 1.37 12.75 0.28
C GLU A 153 1.06 13.37 1.64
N ARG A 154 2.00 13.26 2.60
CA ARG A 154 1.89 13.90 3.92
C ARG A 154 1.94 15.42 3.81
N GLU A 155 2.85 15.97 3.02
CA GLU A 155 2.95 17.41 2.78
C GLU A 155 1.70 17.99 2.12
N LYS A 156 1.16 17.31 1.11
CA LYS A 156 -0.10 17.71 0.45
C LYS A 156 -1.27 17.77 1.42
N ARG A 157 -1.38 16.78 2.32
CA ARG A 157 -2.40 16.77 3.39
C ARG A 157 -2.19 17.91 4.39
N MET A 158 -0.95 18.30 4.68
CA MET A 158 -0.67 19.46 5.54
C MET A 158 -1.03 20.80 4.85
N LYS A 159 -0.64 20.99 3.59
CA LYS A 159 -0.88 22.25 2.83
C LYS A 159 -2.37 22.52 2.59
N THR A 160 -3.20 21.49 2.47
CA THR A 160 -4.65 21.61 2.28
C THR A 160 -5.44 21.95 3.56
N CYS A 161 -4.79 22.00 4.74
CA CYS A 161 -5.42 22.37 6.01
C CYS A 161 -4.60 23.34 6.90
N PRO A 162 -4.29 24.57 6.44
CA PRO A 162 -3.42 25.51 7.18
C PRO A 162 -3.95 25.95 8.55
N SER A 163 -5.28 26.01 8.73
CA SER A 163 -5.92 26.47 9.97
C SER A 163 -5.98 25.43 11.09
N LYS A 164 -5.43 24.22 10.89
CA LYS A 164 -5.54 23.05 11.80
C LYS A 164 -4.23 22.60 12.43
N MET A 165 -3.18 23.42 12.35
CA MET A 165 -1.81 23.11 12.82
C MET A 165 -1.62 23.17 14.35
N LYS A 166 -2.68 23.20 15.16
CA LYS A 166 -2.50 23.13 16.61
C LYS A 166 -2.10 21.71 17.01
N GLU A 167 -0.91 21.59 17.56
CA GLU A 167 -0.48 20.37 18.24
C GLU A 167 -1.20 20.28 19.60
N TYR A 168 -1.71 19.09 19.90
CA TYR A 168 -2.31 18.75 21.17
C TYR A 168 -1.52 17.62 21.81
N LYS A 169 -1.40 17.68 23.14
CA LYS A 169 -0.80 16.63 23.97
C LYS A 169 -1.94 15.99 24.80
N PRO A 170 -2.50 14.86 24.33
CA PRO A 170 -3.57 14.15 25.04
C PRO A 170 -3.16 13.83 26.48
N HIS A 171 -4.08 14.10 27.40
CA HIS A 171 -4.01 13.75 28.81
C HIS A 171 -5.45 13.71 29.36
N ASP A 172 -5.63 13.15 30.55
CA ASP A 172 -6.94 12.68 31.00
C ASP A 172 -8.05 13.74 31.03
N THR A 173 -7.71 14.97 31.39
CA THR A 173 -8.67 16.07 31.54
C THR A 173 -8.82 16.93 30.30
N LEU A 174 -8.03 16.70 29.25
CA LEU A 174 -8.11 17.49 28.03
C LEU A 174 -9.40 17.15 27.27
N ALA A 175 -10.17 18.19 26.99
CA ALA A 175 -11.35 18.08 26.14
C ALA A 175 -10.95 17.67 24.72
N ILE A 176 -11.76 16.83 24.10
CA ILE A 176 -11.54 16.42 22.71
C ILE A 176 -11.73 17.65 21.80
N PRO A 177 -10.71 18.07 21.05
CA PRO A 177 -10.83 19.18 20.09
C PRO A 177 -11.69 18.78 18.88
N GLU A 178 -11.88 19.69 17.94
CA GLU A 178 -12.54 19.37 16.67
C GLU A 178 -11.85 18.17 16.00
N TRP A 179 -12.58 17.04 15.95
CA TRP A 179 -11.99 15.73 15.70
C TRP A 179 -11.32 15.66 14.33
N LYS A 180 -11.96 16.19 13.28
CA LYS A 180 -11.40 16.11 11.92
C LYS A 180 -10.08 16.87 11.88
N GLY A 181 -10.03 18.10 12.40
CA GLY A 181 -8.79 18.88 12.47
C GLY A 181 -7.70 18.19 13.28
N PHE A 182 -8.05 17.60 14.42
CA PHE A 182 -7.11 16.85 15.24
C PHE A 182 -6.49 15.67 14.49
N VAL A 183 -7.29 14.77 13.93
CA VAL A 183 -6.79 13.55 13.27
C VAL A 183 -6.15 13.79 11.91
N HIS A 184 -6.26 14.98 11.31
CA HIS A 184 -5.52 15.31 10.08
C HIS A 184 -4.06 15.68 10.36
N ASN A 185 -3.74 16.11 11.57
CA ASN A 185 -2.37 16.49 11.95
C ASN A 185 -1.56 15.24 12.36
N PRO A 186 -0.47 14.90 11.66
CA PRO A 186 0.36 13.73 11.97
C PRO A 186 0.91 13.71 13.40
N LEU A 187 1.30 14.86 13.96
CA LEU A 187 1.80 14.95 15.33
C LEU A 187 0.69 14.63 16.35
N ASN A 188 -0.54 15.04 16.08
CA ASN A 188 -1.69 14.72 16.93
C ASN A 188 -2.03 13.22 16.88
N LYS A 189 -1.89 12.58 15.71
CA LYS A 189 -2.04 11.13 15.58
C LYS A 189 -1.00 10.40 16.44
N ALA A 190 0.27 10.76 16.30
CA ALA A 190 1.36 10.20 17.10
C ALA A 190 1.13 10.38 18.60
N ASN A 191 0.76 11.60 19.02
CA ASN A 191 0.49 11.91 20.41
C ASN A 191 -0.73 11.14 20.96
N LEU A 192 -1.77 10.92 20.15
CA LEU A 192 -2.93 10.10 20.52
C LEU A 192 -2.54 8.63 20.70
N LEU A 193 -1.85 8.04 19.72
CA LEU A 193 -1.40 6.64 19.78
C LEU A 193 -0.52 6.40 21.00
N ASN A 194 0.43 7.30 21.27
CA ASN A 194 1.31 7.17 22.43
C ASN A 194 0.54 7.30 23.75
N TYR A 195 -0.37 8.26 23.86
CA TYR A 195 -1.21 8.42 25.06
C TYR A 195 -2.04 7.16 25.32
N MET A 196 -2.68 6.60 24.28
CA MET A 196 -3.45 5.36 24.41
C MET A 196 -2.56 4.18 24.80
N GLY A 197 -1.39 4.03 24.15
CA GLY A 197 -0.45 2.96 24.45
C GLY A 197 0.03 2.98 25.90
N GLU A 198 0.43 4.14 26.40
CA GLU A 198 0.86 4.30 27.79
C GLU A 198 -0.30 4.09 28.77
N ALA A 199 -1.50 4.60 28.47
CA ALA A 199 -2.68 4.41 29.32
C ALA A 199 -3.08 2.93 29.40
N TRP A 200 -3.09 2.22 28.27
CA TRP A 200 -3.42 0.79 28.20
C TRP A 200 -2.36 -0.07 28.88
N ALA A 201 -1.08 0.25 28.69
CA ALA A 201 0.01 -0.39 29.40
C ALA A 201 -0.13 -0.18 30.92
N ALA A 202 -0.41 1.04 31.39
CA ALA A 202 -0.57 1.30 32.82
C ALA A 202 -1.75 0.55 33.47
N GLN A 203 -2.78 0.20 32.69
CA GLN A 203 -3.98 -0.49 33.14
C GLN A 203 -4.07 -1.96 32.69
N TYR A 204 -2.96 -2.61 32.30
CA TYR A 204 -2.95 -3.97 31.74
C TYR A 204 -3.70 -5.01 32.58
N LYS A 205 -3.71 -4.86 33.91
CA LYS A 205 -4.40 -5.75 34.86
C LYS A 205 -5.92 -5.76 34.70
N SER A 206 -6.49 -4.81 33.97
CA SER A 206 -7.92 -4.74 33.64
C SER A 206 -8.31 -5.54 32.39
N LEU A 207 -7.33 -6.08 31.66
CA LEU A 207 -7.60 -6.95 30.51
C LEU A 207 -8.31 -8.24 30.95
N PRO A 208 -9.20 -8.81 30.11
CA PRO A 208 -9.81 -10.10 30.40
C PRO A 208 -8.77 -11.20 30.57
N ALA A 209 -9.01 -12.13 31.51
CA ALA A 209 -8.14 -13.29 31.69
C ALA A 209 -8.07 -14.13 30.40
N GLY A 210 -6.86 -14.56 30.03
CA GLY A 210 -6.60 -15.29 28.79
C GLY A 210 -6.56 -14.43 27.52
N CYS A 211 -6.79 -13.11 27.62
CA CYS A 211 -6.64 -12.19 26.50
C CYS A 211 -5.24 -11.54 26.54
N THR A 212 -4.57 -11.53 25.40
CA THR A 212 -3.30 -10.84 25.18
C THR A 212 -3.49 -9.68 24.21
N LEU A 213 -2.93 -8.52 24.54
CA LEU A 213 -2.90 -7.33 23.69
C LEU A 213 -1.45 -6.94 23.40
N ILE A 214 -1.03 -7.03 22.15
CA ILE A 214 0.29 -6.59 21.70
C ILE A 214 0.15 -5.23 21.01
N LEU A 215 0.99 -4.30 21.43
CA LEU A 215 0.98 -2.89 21.03
C LEU A 215 2.27 -2.57 20.29
N GLY A 216 2.19 -2.30 18.97
CA GLY A 216 3.37 -2.04 18.13
C GLY A 216 3.23 -0.78 17.29
N GLY A 217 4.29 0.03 17.19
CA GLY A 217 4.25 1.28 16.41
C GLY A 217 3.32 2.36 16.99
N ILE A 218 2.97 2.26 18.28
CA ILE A 218 2.09 3.22 18.95
C ILE A 218 2.82 4.13 19.94
N PHE A 219 4.00 3.70 20.42
CA PHE A 219 4.78 4.45 21.39
C PHE A 219 5.69 5.46 20.68
N ARG A 220 6.17 6.45 21.44
CA ARG A 220 7.17 7.42 20.95
C ARG A 220 8.48 6.78 20.53
N ASP A 221 8.85 5.68 21.19
CA ASP A 221 9.97 4.86 20.78
C ASP A 221 9.54 3.98 19.58
N PRO A 222 10.11 4.19 18.38
CA PRO A 222 9.76 3.47 17.16
C PRO A 222 9.87 1.95 17.23
N GLY A 223 10.81 1.46 18.05
CA GLY A 223 11.13 0.05 18.22
C GLY A 223 10.40 -0.60 19.38
N ARG A 224 9.66 0.17 20.18
CA ARG A 224 9.01 -0.38 21.36
C ARG A 224 7.72 -1.08 20.97
N THR A 225 7.71 -2.40 21.17
CA THR A 225 6.53 -3.25 21.09
C THR A 225 6.30 -3.91 22.44
N VAL A 226 5.07 -3.87 22.95
CA VAL A 226 4.74 -4.35 24.30
C VAL A 226 3.60 -5.35 24.24
N LEU A 227 3.78 -6.50 24.89
CA LEU A 227 2.74 -7.47 25.20
C LEU A 227 2.12 -7.14 26.56
N LEU A 228 0.79 -7.07 26.59
CA LEU A 228 -0.03 -6.87 27.78
C LEU A 228 -0.97 -8.06 27.97
N SER A 229 -1.00 -8.62 29.16
CA SER A 229 -2.04 -9.54 29.62
C SER A 229 -2.44 -9.16 31.05
N ALA A 230 -3.52 -9.72 31.60
CA ALA A 230 -3.90 -9.45 32.99
C ALA A 230 -2.77 -9.74 34.01
N ASP A 231 -1.88 -10.68 33.67
CA ASP A 231 -0.86 -11.23 34.55
C ASP A 231 0.54 -10.62 34.31
N CYS A 232 0.81 -10.10 33.12
CA CYS A 232 2.14 -9.59 32.78
C CYS A 232 2.15 -8.45 31.77
N GLN A 233 3.26 -7.72 31.78
CA GLN A 233 3.66 -6.74 30.78
C GLN A 233 5.10 -7.04 30.38
N VAL A 234 5.34 -7.27 29.09
CA VAL A 234 6.65 -7.68 28.57
C VAL A 234 6.95 -6.92 27.28
N GLU A 235 8.18 -6.46 27.09
CA GLU A 235 8.62 -5.89 25.80
C GLU A 235 9.02 -7.01 24.84
N LEU A 236 8.67 -6.86 23.56
CA LEU A 236 8.96 -7.83 22.49
C LEU A 236 9.97 -7.23 21.51
N PRO A 237 11.28 -7.31 21.79
CA PRO A 237 12.31 -6.76 20.91
C PRO A 237 12.32 -7.42 19.53
N GLU A 238 11.83 -8.66 19.41
CA GLU A 238 11.69 -9.38 18.14
C GLU A 238 10.67 -8.71 17.21
N LEU A 239 9.78 -7.88 17.75
CA LEU A 239 8.78 -7.11 17.03
C LEU A 239 9.08 -5.61 17.01
N SER A 240 10.34 -5.19 17.15
CA SER A 240 10.65 -3.76 17.18
C SER A 240 10.15 -3.02 15.93
N CYS A 241 10.30 -3.66 14.76
CA CYS A 241 9.80 -3.14 13.48
C CYS A 241 10.25 -1.70 13.23
N GLU A 242 11.45 -1.32 13.68
CA GLU A 242 11.92 0.06 13.67
C GLU A 242 11.86 0.65 12.27
N LYS A 243 12.25 -0.10 11.24
CA LYS A 243 12.24 0.38 9.85
C LYS A 243 10.85 0.42 9.19
N HIS A 244 9.82 -0.12 9.85
CA HIS A 244 8.45 -0.06 9.34
C HIS A 244 7.83 1.29 9.67
N GLU A 245 7.75 2.15 8.67
CA GLU A 245 7.10 3.45 8.79
C GLU A 245 5.58 3.32 8.94
N GLU A 246 4.96 2.31 8.32
CA GLU A 246 3.51 2.22 8.18
C GLU A 246 2.94 0.97 8.84
N ALA A 247 1.71 1.11 9.34
CA ALA A 247 0.99 -0.02 9.92
C ALA A 247 0.78 -1.14 8.88
N ASP A 248 0.53 -0.80 7.62
CA ASP A 248 0.23 -1.75 6.54
C ASP A 248 1.27 -2.87 6.40
N THR A 249 2.56 -2.53 6.47
CA THR A 249 3.68 -3.47 6.42
C THR A 249 3.95 -4.07 7.80
N ARG A 250 3.92 -3.27 8.87
CA ARG A 250 4.18 -3.73 10.25
C ARG A 250 3.24 -4.85 10.67
N MET A 251 1.98 -4.82 10.22
CA MET A 251 0.99 -5.87 10.51
C MET A 251 1.49 -7.27 10.09
N PHE A 252 2.25 -7.41 9.01
CA PHE A 252 2.70 -8.72 8.54
C PHE A 252 3.85 -9.31 9.37
N ALA A 253 4.72 -8.49 9.96
CA ALA A 253 5.68 -8.95 10.97
C ALA A 253 4.97 -9.46 12.23
N HIS A 254 3.89 -8.77 12.63
CA HIS A 254 3.03 -9.18 13.74
C HIS A 254 2.29 -10.50 13.47
N ILE A 255 1.79 -10.72 12.25
CA ILE A 255 1.19 -12.00 11.85
C ILE A 255 2.27 -13.11 11.85
N ALA A 256 3.44 -12.86 11.26
CA ALA A 256 4.52 -13.82 11.20
C ALA A 256 4.97 -14.26 12.60
N TYR A 257 5.15 -13.31 13.53
CA TYR A 257 5.44 -13.61 14.92
C TYR A 257 4.36 -14.49 15.57
N SER A 258 3.09 -14.19 15.30
CA SER A 258 1.96 -14.95 15.84
C SER A 258 1.91 -16.39 15.32
N VAL A 259 2.25 -16.60 14.05
CA VAL A 259 2.30 -17.92 13.43
C VAL A 259 3.51 -18.71 13.95
N GLN A 260 4.69 -18.09 13.96
CA GLN A 260 5.96 -18.76 14.27
C GLN A 260 6.15 -19.02 15.77
N HIS A 261 5.79 -18.06 16.62
CA HIS A 261 6.07 -18.12 18.06
C HIS A 261 4.84 -18.42 18.91
N LEU A 262 3.65 -18.04 18.45
CA LEU A 262 2.40 -18.26 19.18
C LEU A 262 1.51 -19.36 18.55
N HIS A 263 1.97 -19.97 17.46
CA HIS A 263 1.30 -21.09 16.77
C HIS A 263 -0.11 -20.80 16.28
N HIS A 264 -0.42 -19.53 16.00
CA HIS A 264 -1.67 -19.16 15.34
C HIS A 264 -1.71 -19.70 13.91
N LYS A 265 -2.87 -20.19 13.49
CA LYS A 265 -3.08 -20.72 12.13
C LYS A 265 -4.11 -19.90 11.34
N ARG A 266 -4.81 -19.00 12.02
CA ARG A 266 -5.81 -18.12 11.43
C ARG A 266 -5.54 -16.68 11.83
N ALA A 267 -5.58 -15.77 10.88
CA ALA A 267 -5.40 -14.35 11.13
C ALA A 267 -6.58 -13.53 10.58
N VAL A 268 -7.01 -12.52 11.34
CA VAL A 268 -8.02 -11.53 10.96
C VAL A 268 -7.37 -10.15 10.97
N VAL A 269 -7.21 -9.57 9.78
CA VAL A 269 -6.62 -8.24 9.56
C VAL A 269 -7.74 -7.22 9.46
N VAL A 270 -7.83 -6.30 10.41
CA VAL A 270 -8.78 -5.18 10.39
C VAL A 270 -8.11 -3.97 9.77
N ALA A 271 -8.35 -3.75 8.48
CA ALA A 271 -7.79 -2.66 7.71
C ALA A 271 -8.74 -2.28 6.56
N THR A 272 -8.77 -1.02 6.17
CA THR A 272 -9.61 -0.54 5.05
C THR A 272 -8.86 -0.53 3.72
N ASP A 273 -7.53 -0.43 3.77
CA ASP A 273 -6.69 -0.24 2.59
C ASP A 273 -6.71 -1.46 1.63
N THR A 274 -6.64 -1.19 0.33
CA THR A 274 -6.48 -2.21 -0.71
C THR A 274 -5.05 -2.75 -0.73
N ASP A 275 -4.03 -1.93 -0.41
CA ASP A 275 -2.62 -2.36 -0.34
C ASP A 275 -2.47 -3.53 0.65
N VAL A 276 -3.08 -3.41 1.84
CA VAL A 276 -3.13 -4.48 2.84
C VAL A 276 -3.85 -5.73 2.33
N THR A 277 -4.92 -5.56 1.53
CA THR A 277 -5.65 -6.71 0.96
C THR A 277 -4.80 -7.47 -0.05
N MET A 278 -4.07 -6.75 -0.92
CA MET A 278 -3.15 -7.37 -1.88
C MET A 278 -2.01 -8.11 -1.16
N MET A 279 -1.45 -7.51 -0.11
CA MET A 279 -0.45 -8.17 0.72
C MET A 279 -1.02 -9.40 1.45
N CYS A 280 -2.28 -9.38 1.90
CA CYS A 280 -2.91 -10.58 2.47
C CYS A 280 -3.01 -11.73 1.46
N ILE A 281 -3.36 -11.45 0.20
CA ILE A 281 -3.40 -12.47 -0.87
C ILE A 281 -2.00 -13.04 -1.13
N TYR A 282 -0.95 -12.23 -1.02
CA TYR A 282 0.44 -12.69 -1.10
C TYR A 282 0.87 -13.52 0.11
N TYR A 283 0.63 -13.05 1.34
CA TYR A 283 1.18 -13.71 2.53
C TYR A 283 0.51 -15.03 2.87
N ILE A 284 -0.74 -15.25 2.48
CA ILE A 284 -1.40 -16.54 2.72
C ILE A 284 -0.77 -17.70 1.94
N THR A 285 -0.05 -17.41 0.86
CA THR A 285 0.67 -18.41 0.05
C THR A 285 2.18 -18.45 0.33
N HIS A 286 2.71 -17.48 1.09
CA HIS A 286 4.16 -17.33 1.37
C HIS A 286 4.50 -17.35 2.87
N MET A 287 3.54 -17.58 3.76
CA MET A 287 3.74 -17.68 5.19
C MET A 287 3.40 -19.08 5.71
N ASP A 288 4.42 -19.93 5.82
CA ASP A 288 4.27 -21.29 6.31
C ASP A 288 3.58 -21.34 7.69
N GLY A 289 2.60 -22.22 7.82
CA GLY A 289 1.80 -22.41 9.03
C GLY A 289 0.54 -21.56 9.09
N LEU A 290 0.42 -20.48 8.31
CA LEU A 290 -0.81 -19.72 8.18
C LEU A 290 -1.78 -20.44 7.23
N GLN A 291 -2.96 -20.80 7.71
CA GLN A 291 -3.94 -21.59 6.94
C GLN A 291 -5.15 -20.77 6.50
N GLU A 292 -5.51 -19.76 7.28
CA GLU A 292 -6.64 -18.87 6.96
C GLU A 292 -6.26 -17.42 7.23
N LEU A 293 -6.38 -16.58 6.21
CA LEU A 293 -6.22 -15.14 6.35
C LEU A 293 -7.48 -14.42 5.87
N TRP A 294 -8.02 -13.57 6.74
CA TRP A 294 -9.25 -12.82 6.55
C TRP A 294 -8.98 -11.32 6.65
N VAL A 295 -9.53 -10.54 5.73
CA VAL A 295 -9.50 -9.08 5.81
C VAL A 295 -10.88 -8.59 6.22
N LYS A 296 -10.98 -7.92 7.36
CA LYS A 296 -12.21 -7.29 7.85
C LYS A 296 -12.25 -5.83 7.41
N LYS A 297 -13.21 -5.51 6.54
CA LYS A 297 -13.53 -4.14 6.10
C LYS A 297 -14.91 -3.77 6.60
N MET A 298 -14.96 -2.88 7.60
CA MET A 298 -16.21 -2.56 8.31
C MET A 298 -16.85 -3.86 8.87
N ASP A 299 -18.04 -4.21 8.38
CA ASP A 299 -18.80 -5.39 8.80
C ASP A 299 -18.67 -6.58 7.84
N ILE A 300 -17.81 -6.49 6.82
CA ILE A 300 -17.61 -7.53 5.81
C ILE A 300 -16.23 -8.17 5.96
N TYR A 301 -16.18 -9.49 5.81
CA TYR A 301 -14.96 -10.28 5.81
C TYR A 301 -14.66 -10.82 4.41
N LEU A 302 -13.41 -10.61 3.97
CA LEU A 302 -12.88 -11.11 2.72
C LEU A 302 -11.89 -12.26 3.00
N PRO A 303 -12.11 -13.47 2.46
CA PRO A 303 -11.18 -14.59 2.62
C PRO A 303 -10.02 -14.50 1.62
N ALA A 304 -8.85 -14.02 2.05
CA ALA A 304 -7.67 -13.90 1.17
C ALA A 304 -7.19 -15.28 0.67
N HIS A 305 -7.21 -16.30 1.54
CA HIS A 305 -6.92 -17.71 1.19
C HIS A 305 -7.82 -18.20 0.04
N ALA A 306 -9.14 -18.05 0.17
CA ALA A 306 -10.07 -18.52 -0.86
C ALA A 306 -9.94 -17.74 -2.18
N ILE A 307 -9.57 -16.45 -2.14
CA ILE A 307 -9.26 -15.68 -3.35
C ILE A 307 -8.04 -16.27 -4.06
N ALA A 308 -6.95 -16.53 -3.32
CA ALA A 308 -5.72 -17.10 -3.88
C ALA A 308 -6.00 -18.48 -4.49
N ASP A 309 -6.64 -19.38 -3.73
CA ASP A 309 -6.97 -20.74 -4.19
C ASP A 309 -7.86 -20.73 -5.43
N ALA A 310 -8.93 -19.93 -5.42
CA ALA A 310 -9.88 -19.91 -6.52
C ALA A 310 -9.28 -19.34 -7.81
N LEU A 311 -8.37 -18.35 -7.71
CA LEU A 311 -7.67 -17.83 -8.87
C LEU A 311 -6.62 -18.82 -9.38
N ALA A 312 -5.90 -19.50 -8.49
CA ALA A 312 -4.90 -20.51 -8.83
C ALA A 312 -5.54 -21.65 -9.64
N VAL A 313 -6.67 -22.17 -9.16
CA VAL A 313 -7.48 -23.17 -9.87
C VAL A 313 -8.01 -22.63 -11.19
N LYS A 314 -8.47 -21.38 -11.24
CA LYS A 314 -9.05 -20.79 -12.45
C LYS A 314 -8.03 -20.68 -13.58
N TYR A 315 -6.80 -20.31 -13.26
CA TYR A 315 -5.74 -20.07 -14.24
C TYR A 315 -4.74 -21.21 -14.39
N ASP A 316 -4.94 -22.30 -13.64
CA ASP A 316 -4.07 -23.49 -13.66
C ASP A 316 -2.60 -23.15 -13.37
N VAL A 317 -2.39 -22.40 -12.30
CA VAL A 317 -1.06 -21.92 -11.85
C VAL A 317 -0.91 -22.08 -10.35
N GLU A 318 0.32 -22.21 -9.88
CA GLU A 318 0.61 -22.26 -8.45
C GLU A 318 0.16 -20.98 -7.74
N ALA A 319 -0.46 -21.12 -6.57
CA ALA A 319 -1.02 -19.99 -5.83
C ALA A 319 0.06 -18.96 -5.42
N ALA A 320 1.28 -19.44 -5.12
CA ALA A 320 2.43 -18.59 -4.83
C ALA A 320 2.79 -17.70 -6.03
N ASP A 321 3.02 -18.27 -7.22
CA ASP A 321 3.36 -17.52 -8.43
C ASP A 321 2.26 -16.53 -8.83
N LEU A 322 1.00 -16.97 -8.77
CA LEU A 322 -0.15 -16.10 -9.02
C LEU A 322 -0.18 -14.90 -8.07
N SER A 323 -0.11 -15.15 -6.75
CA SER A 323 -0.20 -14.07 -5.76
C SER A 323 0.98 -13.09 -5.86
N SER A 324 2.18 -13.58 -6.21
CA SER A 324 3.34 -12.76 -6.56
C SER A 324 3.09 -11.90 -7.80
N MET A 325 2.52 -12.47 -8.86
CA MET A 325 2.12 -11.72 -10.05
C MET A 325 1.12 -10.61 -9.74
N LEU A 326 0.10 -10.91 -8.92
CA LEU A 326 -0.91 -9.93 -8.54
C LEU A 326 -0.28 -8.76 -7.78
N LEU A 327 0.59 -9.05 -6.80
CA LEU A 327 1.26 -8.01 -6.01
C LEU A 327 2.22 -7.17 -6.88
N SER A 328 3.07 -7.81 -7.68
CA SER A 328 4.06 -7.14 -8.53
C SER A 328 3.41 -6.21 -9.55
N THR A 329 2.38 -6.69 -10.26
CA THR A 329 1.70 -5.88 -11.30
C THR A 329 0.77 -4.83 -10.69
N TYR A 330 0.19 -5.10 -9.51
CA TYR A 330 -0.52 -4.10 -8.74
C TYR A 330 0.39 -2.93 -8.36
N ILE A 331 1.59 -3.19 -7.83
CA ILE A 331 2.54 -2.13 -7.45
C ILE A 331 3.06 -1.39 -8.69
N LEU A 332 3.50 -2.13 -9.72
CA LEU A 332 4.08 -1.54 -10.95
C LEU A 332 3.11 -0.60 -11.68
N THR A 333 1.81 -0.84 -11.59
CA THR A 333 0.78 0.02 -12.23
C THR A 333 0.23 1.11 -11.31
N GLY A 334 0.83 1.30 -10.14
CA GLY A 334 0.58 2.41 -9.23
C GLY A 334 -0.03 2.02 -7.89
N CYS A 335 0.48 2.56 -6.80
CA CYS A 335 -0.07 2.41 -5.45
C CYS A 335 0.10 3.74 -4.71
N ASP A 336 0.09 3.76 -3.38
CA ASP A 336 0.29 5.01 -2.65
C ASP A 336 1.66 5.65 -2.92
N THR A 337 2.68 4.80 -3.08
CA THR A 337 4.07 5.24 -3.29
C THR A 337 4.50 5.19 -4.76
N VAL A 338 3.77 4.54 -5.66
CA VAL A 338 4.15 4.39 -7.08
C VAL A 338 3.10 5.06 -7.95
N SER A 339 3.53 5.79 -8.98
CA SER A 339 2.58 6.54 -9.82
C SER A 339 1.65 5.63 -10.63
N TYR A 340 0.43 6.11 -10.88
CA TYR A 340 -0.45 5.49 -11.85
C TYR A 340 -0.02 5.87 -13.27
N LEU A 341 -0.26 4.95 -14.20
CA LEU A 341 -0.09 5.21 -15.62
C LEU A 341 -1.35 5.92 -16.14
N TYR A 342 -1.18 7.03 -16.85
CA TYR A 342 -2.30 7.81 -17.38
C TYR A 342 -3.23 6.93 -18.24
N ARG A 343 -4.49 6.83 -17.81
CA ARG A 343 -5.55 6.02 -18.46
C ARG A 343 -5.24 4.54 -18.64
N ARG A 344 -4.23 3.97 -17.97
CA ARG A 344 -4.03 2.52 -17.86
C ARG A 344 -4.55 2.06 -16.49
N GLY A 345 -5.87 1.90 -16.42
CA GLY A 345 -6.57 1.60 -15.18
C GLY A 345 -6.28 0.20 -14.63
N LYS A 346 -6.54 0.01 -13.34
CA LYS A 346 -6.25 -1.24 -12.61
C LYS A 346 -6.94 -2.50 -13.15
N LYS A 347 -8.13 -2.35 -13.74
CA LYS A 347 -8.82 -3.46 -14.41
C LYS A 347 -8.07 -3.96 -15.65
N CYS A 348 -7.50 -3.02 -16.43
CA CYS A 348 -6.67 -3.35 -17.58
C CYS A 348 -5.39 -4.04 -17.10
N ALA A 349 -4.73 -3.47 -16.08
CA ALA A 349 -3.54 -4.05 -15.47
C ALA A 349 -3.74 -5.52 -15.05
N TYR A 350 -4.79 -5.82 -14.29
CA TYR A 350 -5.12 -7.18 -13.90
C TYR A 350 -5.29 -8.12 -15.10
N LYS A 351 -6.06 -7.69 -16.12
CA LYS A 351 -6.31 -8.52 -17.31
C LYS A 351 -5.00 -8.81 -18.05
N THR A 352 -4.21 -7.77 -18.33
CA THR A 352 -2.90 -7.91 -18.99
C THR A 352 -1.96 -8.81 -18.20
N ALA A 353 -1.98 -8.75 -16.87
CA ALA A 353 -1.10 -9.55 -16.03
C ALA A 353 -1.41 -11.04 -16.10
N VAL A 354 -2.70 -11.39 -16.15
CA VAL A 354 -3.16 -12.77 -16.33
C VAL A 354 -2.78 -13.31 -17.73
N ASP A 355 -2.91 -12.48 -18.77
CA ASP A 355 -2.58 -12.88 -20.16
C ASP A 355 -1.07 -13.11 -20.38
N HIS A 356 -0.21 -12.62 -19.48
CA HIS A 356 1.26 -12.64 -19.58
C HIS A 356 1.96 -13.24 -18.34
N LEU A 357 1.31 -14.16 -17.63
CA LEU A 357 1.81 -14.66 -16.34
C LEU A 357 3.21 -15.28 -16.45
N GLU A 358 3.47 -16.10 -17.47
CA GLU A 358 4.78 -16.76 -17.65
C GLU A 358 5.90 -15.74 -17.93
N ASP A 359 5.62 -14.74 -18.77
CA ASP A 359 6.56 -13.66 -19.11
C ASP A 359 6.93 -12.82 -17.88
N LEU A 360 6.03 -12.75 -16.89
CA LEU A 360 6.17 -11.94 -15.69
C LEU A 360 6.99 -12.63 -14.58
N LEU A 361 7.31 -13.92 -14.69
CA LEU A 361 7.97 -14.67 -13.61
C LEU A 361 9.26 -14.02 -13.06
N PRO A 362 10.17 -13.44 -13.88
CA PRO A 362 11.34 -12.74 -13.35
C PRO A 362 10.97 -11.57 -12.43
N LEU A 363 9.99 -10.75 -12.83
CA LEU A 363 9.46 -9.65 -12.00
C LEU A 363 8.74 -10.20 -10.75
N CYS A 364 8.03 -11.31 -10.89
CA CYS A 364 7.30 -11.93 -9.79
C CYS A 364 8.21 -12.51 -8.72
N ARG A 365 9.48 -12.81 -9.00
CA ARG A 365 10.46 -13.32 -8.02
C ARG A 365 11.31 -12.22 -7.38
N TYR A 366 11.29 -11.01 -7.95
CA TYR A 366 12.03 -9.91 -7.35
C TYR A 366 11.50 -9.59 -5.94
N GLY A 367 12.42 -9.35 -5.01
CA GLY A 367 12.12 -8.98 -3.63
C GLY A 367 11.83 -10.15 -2.70
N ASP A 368 11.85 -11.39 -3.21
CA ASP A 368 11.63 -12.59 -2.40
C ASP A 368 12.64 -12.67 -1.22
N PRO A 369 12.24 -13.29 -0.10
CA PRO A 369 13.10 -13.39 1.07
C PRO A 369 14.36 -14.23 0.75
N GLY A 370 15.53 -13.73 1.14
CA GLY A 370 16.81 -14.41 0.89
C GLY A 370 17.45 -14.12 -0.48
N GLU A 371 16.71 -13.54 -1.43
CA GLU A 371 17.23 -13.19 -2.75
C GLU A 371 17.97 -11.84 -2.77
N SER A 372 18.84 -11.64 -3.75
CA SER A 372 19.48 -10.34 -3.99
C SER A 372 18.44 -9.31 -4.45
N LEU A 373 18.64 -8.04 -4.05
CA LEU A 373 17.87 -6.90 -4.54
C LEU A 373 18.52 -6.23 -5.76
N ASP A 374 19.54 -6.83 -6.35
CA ASP A 374 20.13 -6.36 -7.60
C ASP A 374 19.10 -6.49 -8.73
N VAL A 375 18.86 -5.37 -9.43
CA VAL A 375 17.93 -5.35 -10.56
C VAL A 375 18.60 -5.98 -11.78
N LYS A 376 18.23 -7.23 -12.07
CA LYS A 376 18.70 -7.99 -13.23
C LYS A 376 17.96 -7.60 -14.51
N GLU A 377 18.59 -7.79 -15.66
CA GLU A 377 18.04 -7.40 -16.96
C GLU A 377 16.77 -8.18 -17.34
N ASP A 378 16.61 -9.41 -16.87
CA ASP A 378 15.40 -10.22 -17.06
C ASP A 378 14.18 -9.61 -16.33
N VAL A 379 14.37 -9.08 -15.12
CA VAL A 379 13.34 -8.33 -14.37
C VAL A 379 12.93 -7.07 -15.14
N VAL A 380 13.92 -6.32 -15.66
CA VAL A 380 13.67 -5.12 -16.46
C VAL A 380 12.92 -5.48 -17.74
N THR A 381 13.34 -6.55 -18.41
CA THR A 381 12.73 -7.03 -19.66
C THR A 381 11.28 -7.47 -19.44
N ALA A 382 11.01 -8.28 -18.41
CA ALA A 382 9.65 -8.71 -18.06
C ALA A 382 8.74 -7.52 -17.74
N ALA A 383 9.23 -6.57 -16.93
CA ALA A 383 8.47 -5.36 -16.60
C ALA A 383 8.21 -4.47 -17.83
N ARG A 384 9.20 -4.37 -18.74
CA ARG A 384 9.08 -3.60 -19.99
C ARG A 384 8.05 -4.21 -20.93
N GLN A 385 8.11 -5.52 -21.15
CA GLN A 385 7.15 -6.24 -21.98
C GLN A 385 5.73 -6.09 -21.44
N TYR A 386 5.56 -6.21 -20.12
CA TYR A 386 4.28 -5.95 -19.49
C TYR A 386 3.82 -4.49 -19.68
N MET A 387 4.73 -3.52 -19.54
CA MET A 387 4.43 -2.10 -19.81
C MET A 387 3.98 -1.90 -21.27
N VAL A 388 4.64 -2.52 -22.25
CA VAL A 388 4.25 -2.49 -23.66
C VAL A 388 2.84 -3.08 -23.86
N SER A 389 2.54 -4.22 -23.25
CA SER A 389 1.23 -4.88 -23.32
C SER A 389 0.09 -4.03 -22.72
N LEU A 390 0.36 -3.20 -21.71
CA LEU A 390 -0.64 -2.26 -21.15
C LEU A 390 -1.10 -1.21 -22.17
N TYR A 391 -0.32 -0.95 -23.21
CA TYR A 391 -0.66 -0.04 -24.30
C TYR A 391 -1.31 -0.79 -25.49
N GLU A 392 -1.75 -2.03 -25.27
CA GLU A 392 -2.44 -2.90 -26.24
C GLU A 392 -1.55 -3.28 -27.45
N ARG A 393 -0.23 -3.36 -27.22
CA ARG A 393 0.79 -3.62 -28.24
C ARG A 393 1.69 -4.78 -27.89
N SER A 394 1.11 -5.90 -27.47
CA SER A 394 1.86 -7.13 -27.15
C SER A 394 2.66 -7.70 -28.33
N ASP A 395 2.32 -7.29 -29.55
CA ASP A 395 3.04 -7.63 -30.79
C ASP A 395 4.28 -6.74 -31.04
N PHE A 396 4.46 -5.67 -30.28
CA PHE A 396 5.52 -4.70 -30.50
C PHE A 396 6.87 -5.19 -29.95
N SER A 397 7.85 -5.33 -30.83
CA SER A 397 9.23 -5.58 -30.47
C SER A 397 10.00 -4.25 -30.40
N GLY A 398 10.48 -3.87 -29.22
CA GLY A 398 11.29 -2.66 -29.05
C GLY A 398 11.32 -2.18 -27.61
N ASN A 399 11.99 -1.05 -27.39
CA ASN A 399 11.95 -0.34 -26.11
C ASN A 399 10.77 0.64 -26.05
N LEU A 400 10.59 1.31 -24.91
CA LEU A 400 9.46 2.22 -24.76
C LEU A 400 9.58 3.48 -25.63
N ASP A 401 10.79 3.92 -25.97
CA ASP A 401 11.01 5.06 -26.86
C ASP A 401 10.53 4.76 -28.29
N ALA A 402 10.86 3.57 -28.79
CA ALA A 402 10.37 3.08 -30.07
C ALA A 402 8.84 2.91 -30.05
N LEU A 403 8.28 2.44 -28.93
CA LEU A 403 6.82 2.35 -28.78
C LEU A 403 6.17 3.74 -28.77
N ARG A 404 6.79 4.74 -28.15
CA ARG A 404 6.31 6.13 -28.15
C ARG A 404 6.28 6.70 -29.57
N ALA A 405 7.37 6.56 -30.32
CA ALA A 405 7.45 6.99 -31.72
C ALA A 405 6.36 6.31 -32.56
N HIS A 406 6.18 5.00 -32.37
CA HIS A 406 5.18 4.22 -33.07
C HIS A 406 3.74 4.64 -32.74
N LEU A 407 3.45 4.97 -31.48
CA LEU A 407 2.10 5.36 -31.04
C LEU A 407 1.75 6.82 -31.37
N PHE A 408 2.74 7.71 -31.50
CA PHE A 408 2.50 9.15 -31.65
C PHE A 408 1.59 9.50 -32.82
N GLY A 409 1.70 8.81 -33.96
CA GLY A 409 0.80 9.04 -35.10
C GLY A 409 -0.69 8.84 -34.79
N ASN A 410 -1.01 8.06 -33.74
CA ASN A 410 -2.37 7.68 -33.36
C ASN A 410 -2.90 8.42 -32.13
N ILE A 411 -2.05 9.15 -31.39
CA ILE A 411 -2.52 9.92 -30.23
C ILE A 411 -3.18 11.21 -30.75
N LYS A 412 -4.37 11.55 -30.25
CA LYS A 412 -5.13 12.75 -30.63
C LYS A 412 -4.54 14.04 -30.05
N GLY A 413 -3.21 14.20 -30.15
CA GLY A 413 -2.47 15.34 -29.63
C GLY A 413 -2.34 15.42 -28.11
N ASP A 414 -2.53 14.31 -27.39
CA ASP A 414 -2.38 14.25 -25.93
C ASP A 414 -1.24 13.29 -25.56
N MET A 415 -0.07 13.87 -25.23
CA MET A 415 1.17 13.11 -24.97
C MET A 415 1.06 12.18 -23.77
N ARG A 416 0.12 12.43 -22.85
CA ARG A 416 -0.07 11.57 -21.67
C ARG A 416 -0.49 10.15 -22.02
N TYR A 417 -1.06 9.94 -23.22
CA TYR A 417 -1.41 8.61 -23.73
C TYR A 417 -0.22 7.79 -24.20
N LEU A 418 0.95 8.41 -24.36
CA LEU A 418 2.17 7.69 -24.67
C LEU A 418 2.70 6.96 -23.43
N PRO A 419 3.44 5.86 -23.61
CA PRO A 419 4.21 5.29 -22.52
C PRO A 419 5.26 6.28 -22.01
N PRO A 420 5.75 6.14 -20.77
CA PRO A 420 6.96 6.85 -20.34
C PRO A 420 8.12 6.58 -21.31
N THR A 421 9.12 7.47 -21.39
CA THR A 421 10.39 7.13 -22.05
C THR A 421 11.04 5.94 -21.36
N GLU A 422 12.02 5.30 -22.01
CA GLU A 422 12.79 4.22 -21.40
C GLU A 422 13.45 4.69 -20.10
N ASP A 423 14.06 5.88 -20.08
CA ASP A 423 14.68 6.46 -18.88
C ASP A 423 13.65 6.68 -17.75
N ALA A 424 12.50 7.28 -18.07
CA ALA A 424 11.44 7.50 -17.08
C ALA A 424 10.87 6.17 -16.55
N PHE A 425 10.74 5.17 -17.41
CA PHE A 425 10.34 3.83 -17.03
C PHE A 425 11.35 3.16 -16.08
N GLN A 426 12.66 3.30 -16.32
CA GLN A 426 13.67 2.74 -15.42
C GLN A 426 13.56 3.31 -14.00
N LEU A 427 13.32 4.62 -13.88
CA LEU A 427 13.11 5.27 -12.58
C LEU A 427 11.80 4.82 -11.91
N HIS A 428 10.71 4.74 -12.68
CA HIS A 428 9.43 4.21 -12.23
C HIS A 428 9.55 2.76 -11.75
N LEU A 429 10.23 1.92 -12.52
CA LEU A 429 10.49 0.53 -12.21
C LEU A 429 11.29 0.40 -10.91
N ARG A 430 12.39 1.15 -10.74
CA ARG A 430 13.16 1.12 -9.49
C ARG A 430 12.30 1.45 -8.26
N ARG A 431 11.45 2.47 -8.38
CA ARG A 431 10.51 2.84 -7.31
C ARG A 431 9.49 1.73 -7.03
N ALA A 432 8.96 1.09 -8.07
CA ALA A 432 8.06 -0.05 -7.94
C ALA A 432 8.73 -1.28 -7.33
N LEU A 433 9.95 -1.61 -7.75
CA LEU A 433 10.76 -2.71 -7.23
C LEU A 433 11.10 -2.48 -5.75
N HIS A 434 11.45 -1.26 -5.36
CA HIS A 434 11.66 -0.93 -3.96
C HIS A 434 10.40 -1.20 -3.12
N GLN A 435 9.23 -0.69 -3.56
CA GLN A 435 7.96 -0.93 -2.87
C GLN A 435 7.62 -2.43 -2.82
N LEU A 436 7.87 -3.16 -3.90
CA LEU A 436 7.66 -4.60 -3.97
C LEU A 436 8.51 -5.35 -2.94
N ALA A 437 9.80 -5.02 -2.83
CA ALA A 437 10.69 -5.60 -1.83
C ALA A 437 10.23 -5.28 -0.40
N VAL A 438 9.78 -4.05 -0.14
CA VAL A 438 9.19 -3.66 1.16
C VAL A 438 7.96 -4.53 1.47
N CYS A 439 7.03 -4.68 0.53
CA CYS A 439 5.82 -5.49 0.74
C CYS A 439 6.14 -6.97 0.97
N LYS A 440 7.00 -7.57 0.15
CA LYS A 440 7.35 -9.01 0.24
C LYS A 440 8.18 -9.38 1.47
N ARG A 441 8.91 -8.41 2.03
CA ARG A 441 9.73 -8.58 3.23
C ARG A 441 9.09 -8.01 4.49
N ALA A 442 7.85 -7.54 4.40
CA ALA A 442 7.10 -6.97 5.52
C ALA A 442 6.88 -7.92 6.72
N HIS A 443 7.06 -9.23 6.55
CA HIS A 443 7.06 -10.20 7.65
C HIS A 443 8.33 -10.17 8.51
N VAL A 444 9.40 -9.49 8.06
CA VAL A 444 10.67 -9.40 8.77
C VAL A 444 10.73 -8.11 9.58
N SER A 445 10.84 -8.20 10.90
CA SER A 445 10.81 -7.02 11.79
C SER A 445 12.04 -6.11 11.70
N THR A 446 13.22 -6.61 11.29
CA THR A 446 14.47 -5.83 11.35
C THR A 446 15.08 -5.46 10.00
N ASN A 447 14.64 -6.08 8.90
CA ASN A 447 15.31 -6.01 7.59
C ASN A 447 14.41 -5.55 6.44
N LEU A 448 13.76 -4.39 6.60
CA LEU A 448 13.23 -3.69 5.42
C LEU A 448 14.38 -3.02 4.64
N PRO A 449 14.31 -3.01 3.29
CA PRO A 449 15.23 -2.25 2.45
C PRO A 449 15.25 -0.78 2.89
N CYS A 450 16.44 -0.19 3.04
CA CYS A 450 16.56 1.24 3.30
C CYS A 450 16.34 2.03 2.00
N CYS A 451 15.64 3.16 2.08
CA CYS A 451 15.58 4.15 1.01
C CYS A 451 17.00 4.74 0.82
N HIS A 452 17.75 4.28 -0.18
CA HIS A 452 19.01 4.90 -0.60
C HIS A 452 18.96 5.26 -2.08
#